data_AF-A0A5D0X0J9-F1
#
_entry.id   AF-A0A5D0X0J9-F1
#
_cell.length_a   1.000
_cell.length_b   1.000
_cell.length_c   1.000
_cell.angle_alpha   90.00
_cell.angle_beta   90.00
_cell.angle_gamma   90.00
#
_symmetry.space_group_name_H-M   'P 1'
#
loop_
_entity.id
_entity.type
_entity.pdbx_description
1 polymer ?
#
loop_
_entity_poly.entity_id
_entity_poly.type
_entity_poly.pdbx_seq_one_letter_code
_entity_poly.pdbx_strand_id
1 'polypeptide(L)'
;MTNKPHMAKPQTAGRRDMPGLDEGDDQTFAMITALASELAMARERIDTLERLLAKAGTLDAGAVEAYVPDEDAAKARGALRQRLIGKVFRPIREAAMRRAAKNTSNQGA
;
A
#
# COMPACT_ATOMS: atom_id res chain seq x y z
N MET A 1 39.97 -6.21 24.58
CA MET A 1 38.72 -5.73 25.20
C MET A 1 37.58 -5.92 24.21
N THR A 2 36.84 -7.01 24.43
CA THR A 2 35.42 -7.27 24.09
C THR A 2 34.79 -6.53 22.88
N ASN A 3 34.76 -7.22 21.74
CA ASN A 3 33.83 -6.93 20.65
C ASN A 3 32.40 -7.20 21.14
N LYS A 4 31.59 -6.15 21.33
CA LYS A 4 30.18 -6.29 21.70
C LYS A 4 29.41 -6.85 20.49
N PRO A 5 28.59 -7.90 20.64
CA PRO A 5 27.79 -8.39 19.54
C PRO A 5 26.80 -7.28 19.12
N HIS A 6 26.83 -6.92 17.84
CA HIS A 6 25.83 -6.04 17.26
C HIS A 6 24.51 -6.80 17.33
N MET A 7 23.65 -6.42 18.29
CA MET A 7 22.32 -7.00 18.42
C MET A 7 21.59 -6.79 17.10
N ALA A 8 21.25 -7.89 16.42
CA ALA A 8 20.36 -7.85 15.27
C ALA A 8 19.05 -7.21 15.73
N LYS A 9 18.59 -6.19 15.00
CA LYS A 9 17.33 -5.53 15.30
C LYS A 9 16.23 -6.60 15.31
N PRO A 10 15.25 -6.53 16.24
CA PRO A 10 14.19 -7.52 16.29
C PRO A 10 13.50 -7.56 14.93
N GLN A 11 13.65 -8.68 14.23
CA GLN A 11 12.91 -8.92 13.01
C GLN A 11 11.43 -8.98 13.41
N THR A 12 10.63 -8.05 12.89
CA THR A 12 9.18 -8.09 13.04
C THR A 12 8.68 -9.44 12.52
N ALA A 13 7.97 -10.18 13.36
CA ALA A 13 7.44 -11.50 13.04
C ALA A 13 6.68 -11.44 11.69
N GLY A 14 7.10 -12.29 10.73
CA GLY A 14 6.53 -12.33 9.38
C GLY A 14 7.48 -11.87 8.27
N ARG A 15 8.68 -11.37 8.57
CA ARG A 15 9.72 -11.17 7.55
C ARG A 15 10.13 -12.51 6.94
N ARG A 16 9.97 -12.64 5.62
CA ARG A 16 10.55 -13.72 4.82
C ARG A 16 11.88 -13.17 4.28
N ASP A 17 13.00 -13.73 4.70
CA ASP A 17 14.30 -13.38 4.12
C ASP A 17 14.35 -13.93 2.69
N MET A 18 14.58 -13.05 1.70
CA MET A 18 14.72 -13.44 0.30
C MET A 18 16.20 -13.32 -0.10
N PRO A 19 16.89 -14.45 -0.40
CA PRO A 19 18.32 -14.41 -0.71
C PRO A 19 18.63 -13.51 -1.91
N GLY A 20 19.52 -12.53 -1.73
CA GLY A 20 20.02 -11.66 -2.80
C GLY A 20 19.40 -10.26 -2.87
N LEU A 21 18.46 -9.93 -1.98
CA LEU A 21 17.90 -8.59 -1.83
C LEU A 21 18.56 -7.86 -0.64
N ASP A 22 18.68 -6.54 -0.75
CA ASP A 22 19.08 -5.75 0.42
C ASP A 22 17.92 -5.67 1.43
N GLU A 23 18.24 -5.31 2.68
CA GLU A 23 17.26 -5.20 3.78
C GLU A 23 16.05 -4.30 3.43
N GLY A 24 16.26 -3.30 2.57
CA GLY A 24 15.24 -2.36 2.11
C GLY A 24 14.33 -2.94 1.02
N ASP A 25 14.89 -3.74 0.13
CA ASP A 25 14.14 -4.48 -0.90
C ASP A 25 13.24 -5.54 -0.26
N ASP A 26 13.78 -6.34 0.67
CA ASP A 26 13.01 -7.34 1.43
C ASP A 26 11.83 -6.71 2.19
N GLN A 27 12.07 -5.58 2.85
CA GLN A 27 11.01 -4.85 3.55
C GLN A 27 9.95 -4.33 2.57
N THR A 28 10.38 -3.85 1.39
CA THR A 28 9.47 -3.35 0.35
C THR A 28 8.59 -4.47 -0.21
N PHE A 29 9.17 -5.63 -0.51
CA PHE A 29 8.40 -6.81 -0.94
C PHE A 29 7.43 -7.30 0.14
N ALA A 30 7.84 -7.31 1.41
CA ALA A 30 6.94 -7.67 2.51
C ALA A 30 5.74 -6.71 2.60
N MET A 31 5.96 -5.40 2.48
CA MET A 31 4.89 -4.41 2.46
C MET A 31 3.94 -4.57 1.26
N ILE A 32 4.48 -4.78 0.05
CA ILE A 32 3.68 -5.01 -1.16
C ILE A 32 2.84 -6.27 -1.02
N THR A 33 3.43 -7.36 -0.50
CA THR A 33 2.73 -8.64 -0.30
C THR A 33 1.59 -8.47 0.69
N ALA A 34 1.81 -7.79 1.82
CA ALA A 34 0.76 -7.51 2.80
C ALA A 34 -0.38 -6.70 2.19
N LEU A 35 -0.07 -5.65 1.42
CA LEU A 35 -1.08 -4.84 0.71
C LEU A 35 -1.86 -5.66 -0.34
N ALA A 36 -1.18 -6.55 -1.07
CA ALA A 36 -1.83 -7.42 -2.04
C ALA A 36 -2.79 -8.40 -1.37
N SER A 37 -2.41 -8.96 -0.21
CA SER A 37 -3.28 -9.82 0.60
C SER A 37 -4.54 -9.07 1.07
N GLU A 38 -4.39 -7.86 1.62
CA GLU A 38 -5.53 -7.04 2.03
C GLU A 38 -6.44 -6.68 0.84
N LEU A 39 -5.87 -6.41 -0.34
CA LEU A 39 -6.64 -6.15 -1.56
C LEU A 39 -7.43 -7.39 -2.02
N ALA A 40 -6.84 -8.59 -1.92
CA ALA A 40 -7.52 -9.84 -2.24
C ALA A 40 -8.72 -10.06 -1.30
N MET A 41 -8.53 -9.92 0.01
CA MET A 41 -9.61 -10.04 1.00
C MET A 41 -10.72 -9.00 0.77
N ALA A 42 -10.37 -7.77 0.41
CA ALA A 42 -11.36 -6.75 0.07
C ALA A 42 -12.17 -7.11 -1.19
N ARG A 43 -11.52 -7.68 -2.22
CA ARG A 43 -12.21 -8.14 -3.44
C ARG A 43 -13.14 -9.32 -3.17
N GLU A 44 -12.71 -10.30 -2.35
CA GLU A 44 -13.56 -11.42 -1.93
C GLU A 44 -14.79 -10.93 -1.15
N ARG A 45 -14.60 -9.94 -0.28
CA ARG A 45 -15.72 -9.34 0.45
C ARG A 45 -16.68 -8.60 -0.48
N ILE A 46 -16.19 -7.92 -1.52
CA ILE A 46 -17.03 -7.26 -2.53
C ILE A 46 -17.83 -8.30 -3.33
N ASP A 47 -17.18 -9.36 -3.84
CA ASP A 47 -17.87 -10.47 -4.54
C ASP A 47 -18.96 -11.10 -3.65
N THR A 48 -18.66 -11.31 -2.37
CA THR A 48 -19.64 -11.84 -1.41
C THR A 48 -20.84 -10.90 -1.26
N LEU A 49 -20.61 -9.59 -1.15
CA LEU A 49 -21.70 -8.61 -1.06
C LEU A 49 -22.57 -8.60 -2.31
N GLU A 50 -21.97 -8.64 -3.50
CA GLU A 50 -22.70 -8.67 -4.78
C GLU A 50 -23.58 -9.92 -4.89
N ARG A 51 -23.04 -11.10 -4.55
CA ARG A 51 -23.81 -12.36 -4.54
C ARG A 51 -24.96 -12.33 -3.54
N LEU A 52 -24.73 -11.79 -2.34
CA LEU A 52 -25.76 -11.70 -1.31
C LEU A 52 -26.88 -10.73 -1.71
N LEU A 53 -26.54 -9.58 -2.30
CA LEU A 53 -27.51 -8.61 -2.79
C LEU A 53 -28.32 -9.14 -3.97
N ALA A 54 -27.68 -9.88 -4.89
CA ALA A 54 -28.37 -10.55 -5.98
C ALA A 54 -29.32 -11.64 -5.49
N LYS A 55 -28.87 -12.47 -4.54
CA LYS A 55 -29.73 -13.47 -3.90
C LYS A 55 -30.92 -12.83 -3.17
N ALA A 56 -30.74 -11.65 -2.61
CA ALA A 56 -31.80 -10.88 -1.96
C ALA A 56 -32.71 -10.12 -2.94
N GLY A 57 -32.45 -10.17 -4.26
CA GLY A 57 -33.20 -9.43 -5.27
C GLY A 57 -33.03 -7.92 -5.21
N THR A 58 -31.97 -7.42 -4.56
CA THR A 58 -31.69 -5.98 -4.41
C THR A 58 -30.90 -5.42 -5.59
N LEU A 59 -30.11 -6.26 -6.26
CA LEU A 59 -29.23 -5.90 -7.37
C LEU A 59 -29.23 -7.04 -8.38
N ASP A 60 -29.24 -6.74 -9.68
CA ASP A 60 -29.04 -7.78 -10.70
C ASP A 60 -27.59 -8.28 -10.71
N ALA A 61 -27.40 -9.56 -11.04
CA ALA A 61 -26.06 -10.09 -11.26
C ALA A 61 -25.36 -9.33 -12.40
N GLY A 62 -24.12 -8.89 -12.17
CA GLY A 62 -23.37 -8.09 -13.16
C GLY A 62 -23.69 -6.59 -13.15
N ALA A 63 -24.56 -6.11 -12.26
CA ALA A 63 -24.92 -4.70 -12.22
C ALA A 63 -23.75 -3.79 -11.79
N VAL A 64 -22.78 -4.30 -11.03
CA VAL A 64 -21.57 -3.53 -10.66
C VAL A 64 -20.71 -3.27 -11.89
N GLU A 65 -20.56 -4.25 -12.79
CA GLU A 65 -19.85 -4.14 -14.05
C GLU A 65 -20.56 -3.21 -15.05
N ALA A 66 -21.90 -3.25 -15.08
CA ALA A 66 -22.71 -2.38 -15.92
C ALA A 66 -22.86 -0.96 -15.37
N TYR A 67 -22.47 -0.71 -14.11
CA TYR A 67 -22.70 0.56 -13.44
C TYR A 67 -21.87 1.69 -14.08
N VAL A 68 -22.58 2.69 -14.61
CA VAL A 68 -22.00 3.95 -15.08
C VAL A 68 -22.20 5.00 -13.99
N PRO A 69 -21.11 5.54 -13.39
CA PRO A 69 -21.24 6.58 -12.39
C PRO A 69 -21.77 7.87 -12.99
N ASP A 70 -22.68 8.53 -12.27
CA ASP A 70 -23.04 9.92 -12.55
C ASP A 70 -21.89 10.88 -12.18
N GLU A 71 -22.09 12.17 -12.47
CA GLU A 71 -21.06 13.20 -12.24
C GLU A 71 -20.65 13.30 -10.76
N ASP A 72 -21.61 13.18 -9.85
CA ASP A 72 -21.37 13.28 -8.40
C ASP A 72 -20.57 12.09 -7.88
N ALA A 73 -20.94 10.88 -8.28
CA ALA A 73 -20.22 9.65 -7.98
C ALA A 73 -18.81 9.68 -8.58
N ALA A 74 -18.66 10.15 -9.82
CA ALA A 74 -17.36 10.29 -10.46
C ALA A 74 -16.46 11.30 -9.71
N LYS A 75 -17.01 12.45 -9.32
CA LYS A 75 -16.30 13.48 -8.54
C LYS A 75 -15.90 12.97 -7.16
N ALA A 76 -16.79 12.27 -6.46
CA ALA A 76 -16.50 11.68 -5.16
C ALA A 76 -15.37 10.64 -5.25
N ARG A 77 -15.41 9.77 -6.26
CA ARG A 77 -14.34 8.78 -6.55
C ARG A 77 -13.03 9.48 -6.90
N GLY A 78 -13.09 10.55 -7.70
CA GLY A 78 -11.94 11.39 -8.05
C GLY A 78 -11.26 11.98 -6.81
N ALA A 79 -12.04 12.62 -5.93
CA ALA A 79 -11.55 13.20 -4.68
C ALA A 79 -10.94 12.14 -3.75
N LEU A 80 -11.57 10.97 -3.64
CA LEU A 80 -11.03 9.85 -2.86
C LEU A 80 -9.67 9.39 -3.41
N ARG A 81 -9.57 9.20 -4.73
CA ARG A 81 -8.32 8.80 -5.40
C ARG A 81 -7.21 9.82 -5.18
N GLN A 82 -7.51 11.11 -5.32
CA GLN A 82 -6.52 12.18 -5.09
C GLN A 82 -6.03 12.20 -3.63
N ARG A 83 -6.93 12.03 -2.66
CA ARG A 83 -6.54 11.91 -1.25
C ARG A 83 -5.65 10.70 -1.00
N LEU A 84 -5.99 9.56 -1.58
CA LEU A 84 -5.20 8.33 -1.44
C LEU A 84 -3.80 8.51 -2.03
N ILE A 85 -3.68 9.01 -3.26
CA ILE A 85 -2.41 9.33 -3.91
C ILE A 85 -1.62 10.30 -3.04
N GLY A 86 -2.24 11.40 -2.60
CA GLY A 86 -1.60 12.39 -1.73
C GLY A 86 -0.99 11.76 -0.47
N LYS A 87 -1.75 10.91 0.21
CA LYS A 87 -1.36 10.22 1.45
C LYS A 87 -0.23 9.20 1.21
N VAL A 88 -0.31 8.40 0.15
CA VAL A 88 0.70 7.37 -0.17
C VAL A 88 2.03 8.02 -0.59
N PHE A 89 1.99 9.06 -1.42
CA PHE A 89 3.21 9.69 -1.94
C PHE A 89 3.84 10.71 -0.98
N ARG A 90 3.12 11.19 0.04
CA ARG A 90 3.69 12.16 1.01
C ARG A 90 4.99 11.66 1.67
N PRO A 91 5.05 10.49 2.32
CA PRO A 91 6.28 10.02 2.96
C PRO A 91 7.43 9.80 1.96
N ILE A 92 7.12 9.41 0.72
CA ILE A 92 8.12 9.25 -0.35
C ILE A 92 8.73 10.61 -0.71
N ARG A 93 7.90 11.64 -0.92
CA ARG A 93 8.36 13.01 -1.21
C ARG A 93 9.21 13.56 -0.06
N GLU A 94 8.75 13.41 1.19
CA GLU A 94 9.49 13.85 2.38
C GLU A 94 10.83 13.13 2.55
N ALA A 95 10.90 11.83 2.24
CA ALA A 95 12.15 11.08 2.25
C ALA A 95 13.11 11.54 1.15
N ALA A 96 12.61 11.81 -0.07
CA ALA A 96 13.40 12.34 -1.17
C ALA A 96 13.99 13.72 -0.84
N MET A 97 13.17 14.64 -0.32
CA MET A 97 13.62 15.98 0.09
C MET A 97 14.68 15.93 1.19
N ARG A 98 14.52 15.06 2.20
CA ARG A 98 15.53 14.87 3.26
C ARG A 98 16.87 14.34 2.72
N ARG A 99 16.85 13.44 1.74
CA ARG A 99 18.07 12.94 1.08
C ARG A 99 18.75 14.04 0.28
N ALA A 100 17.97 14.83 -0.48
CA ALA A 100 18.49 15.97 -1.23
C ALA A 100 19.20 16.97 -0.32
N ALA A 101 18.56 17.37 0.80
CA ALA A 101 19.14 18.30 1.77
C ALA A 101 20.44 17.80 2.42
N LYS A 102 20.52 16.50 2.75
CA LYS A 102 21.73 15.88 3.30
C LYS A 102 22.89 15.87 2.30
N ASN A 103 22.61 15.64 1.02
CA ASN A 103 23.64 15.69 -0.03
C ASN A 103 24.17 17.11 -0.23
N THR A 104 23.33 18.14 -0.12
CA THR A 104 23.77 19.54 -0.25
C THR A 104 24.65 19.97 0.93
N SER A 105 24.37 19.50 2.16
CA SER A 105 25.21 19.78 3.33
C SER A 105 26.57 19.09 3.31
N ASN A 106 26.72 17.98 2.59
CA ASN A 106 27.96 17.20 2.53
C ASN A 106 28.91 17.63 1.39
N GLN A 107 28.48 18.52 0.50
CA GLN A 107 29.29 19.07 -0.61
C GLN A 107 29.86 20.46 -0.31
N GLY A 108 29.54 21.05 0.85
CA GLY A 108 30.00 22.37 1.27
C GLY A 108 30.98 22.37 2.44
N ALA A 109 31.55 21.21 2.80
CA ALA A 109 32.52 21.04 3.89
C ALA A 109 33.83 20.46 3.34
#